data_AF-A0A953W9M1-F1
#
_entry.id   AF-A0A953W9M1-F1
#
_cell.length_a   1.000
_cell.length_b   1.000
_cell.length_c   1.000
_cell.angle_alpha   90.00
_cell.angle_beta   90.00
_cell.angle_gamma   90.00
#
_symmetry.space_group_name_H-M   'P 1'
#
loop_
_entity.id
_entity.type
_entity.pdbx_description
1 polymer ?
#
loop_
_entity_poly.entity_id
_entity_poly.type
_entity_poly.pdbx_seq_one_letter_code
_entity_poly.pdbx_strand_id
1 'polypeptide(L)'
;MAKKTTNRYQALIEKIFFDHYSEGETSLDFTRQEIKDAAKTLKITLPDNLGDVIYSFRFRTDLPEKVLETQPEGMEWVIELAGRSKYRFSLVKINRILPREDLARIDIPDATPELIRAYALDDEQALLAIVRYNRLIDTFLSLTTYSLQNHLRTTVTGIGQIEIDELYVGIDKRGCHYVIPVQAKGGKDQIGIVQTSQDIRFVEEKFPGMRCRAVSAQFMDDQVVALFELTLQDDEIKVVEERHYRLVPATKLNSKAIRDYRD
;
A
#
# COMPACT_ATOMS: atom_id res chain seq x y z
N MET A 1 -19.41 28.57 19.91
CA MET A 1 -18.90 27.85 18.72
C MET A 1 -17.38 27.87 18.81
N ALA A 2 -16.77 26.75 19.20
CA ALA A 2 -15.31 26.67 19.32
C ALA A 2 -14.70 26.64 17.90
N LYS A 3 -13.80 27.58 17.62
CA LYS A 3 -12.96 27.58 16.41
C LYS A 3 -12.30 26.20 16.32
N LYS A 4 -12.65 25.39 15.32
CA LYS A 4 -11.91 24.15 15.00
C LYS A 4 -10.45 24.58 14.81
N THR A 5 -9.59 24.21 15.74
CA THR A 5 -8.15 24.42 15.62
C THR A 5 -7.72 23.56 14.43
N THR A 6 -7.53 24.19 13.26
CA THR A 6 -6.94 23.53 12.10
C THR A 6 -5.68 22.82 12.57
N ASN A 7 -5.58 21.51 12.33
CA ASN A 7 -4.42 20.74 12.76
C ASN A 7 -3.15 21.44 12.22
N ARG A 8 -2.12 21.63 13.06
CA ARG A 8 -0.89 22.34 12.68
C ARG A 8 -0.31 21.78 11.38
N TYR A 9 -0.44 20.48 11.17
CA TYR A 9 -0.01 19.78 9.96
C TYR A 9 -0.81 20.23 8.73
N GLN A 10 -2.14 20.38 8.86
CA GLN A 10 -2.99 20.85 7.77
C GLN A 10 -2.64 22.27 7.36
N ALA A 11 -2.42 23.18 8.32
CA ALA A 11 -2.06 24.56 7.99
C ALA A 11 -0.71 24.66 7.26
N LEU A 12 0.27 23.81 7.63
CA LEU A 12 1.57 23.76 6.96
C LEU A 12 1.43 23.28 5.50
N ILE A 13 0.73 22.16 5.29
CA ILE A 13 0.53 21.59 3.96
C ILE A 13 -0.33 22.48 3.07
N GLU A 14 -1.41 23.06 3.61
CA GLU A 14 -2.25 24.02 2.88
C GLU A 14 -1.40 25.17 2.36
N LYS A 15 -0.57 25.76 3.23
CA LYS A 15 0.30 26.87 2.81
C LYS A 15 1.28 26.44 1.72
N ILE A 16 2.00 25.34 1.92
CA ILE A 16 3.00 24.88 0.94
C ILE A 16 2.33 24.61 -0.41
N PHE A 17 1.16 23.96 -0.41
CA PHE A 17 0.41 23.72 -1.63
C PHE A 17 0.11 25.03 -2.37
N PHE A 18 -0.49 26.02 -1.68
CA PHE A 18 -0.85 27.30 -2.30
C PHE A 18 0.32 28.24 -2.58
N ASP A 19 1.51 27.99 -2.03
CA ASP A 19 2.73 28.71 -2.43
C ASP A 19 3.19 28.31 -3.85
N HIS A 20 2.82 27.10 -4.31
CA HIS A 20 3.21 26.57 -5.62
C HIS A 20 2.06 26.41 -6.61
N TYR A 21 0.83 26.27 -6.12
CA TYR A 21 -0.33 25.95 -6.95
C TYR A 21 -0.73 27.12 -7.87
N SER A 22 -1.01 26.78 -9.13
CA SER A 22 -1.68 27.61 -10.12
C SER A 22 -2.75 26.78 -10.83
N GLU A 23 -3.79 27.44 -11.33
CA GLU A 23 -4.90 26.74 -12.00
C GLU A 23 -4.40 25.93 -13.22
N GLY A 24 -4.77 24.65 -13.28
CA GLY A 24 -4.34 23.72 -14.32
C GLY A 24 -3.07 22.92 -14.04
N GLU A 25 -2.34 23.22 -12.96
CA GLU A 25 -1.18 22.44 -12.54
C GLU A 25 -1.58 21.04 -12.08
N THR A 26 -0.80 20.02 -12.47
CA THR A 26 -1.02 18.62 -12.10
C THR A 26 0.10 18.04 -11.24
N SER A 27 1.19 18.80 -11.02
CA SER A 27 2.36 18.37 -10.25
C SER A 27 3.05 19.57 -9.61
N LEU A 28 3.22 19.56 -8.29
CA LEU A 28 3.89 20.63 -7.54
C LEU A 28 5.03 20.07 -6.69
N ASP A 29 6.27 20.40 -7.04
CA ASP A 29 7.46 19.98 -6.29
C ASP A 29 7.72 20.90 -5.10
N PHE A 30 8.03 20.32 -3.95
CA PHE A 30 8.40 21.05 -2.74
C PHE A 30 9.46 20.32 -1.93
N THR A 31 10.14 21.05 -1.05
CA THR A 31 11.23 20.52 -0.24
C THR A 31 10.87 20.42 1.24
N ARG A 32 11.59 19.55 1.97
CA ARG A 32 11.48 19.47 3.44
C ARG A 32 11.75 20.80 4.14
N GLN A 33 12.57 21.67 3.54
CA GLN A 33 12.91 22.98 4.13
C GLN A 33 11.70 23.91 4.14
N GLU A 34 10.83 23.83 3.13
CA GLU A 34 9.63 24.67 3.04
C GLU A 34 8.62 24.40 4.16
N ILE A 35 8.64 23.22 4.78
CA ILE A 35 7.86 22.95 6.00
C ILE A 35 8.29 23.88 7.14
N LYS A 36 9.59 24.12 7.28
CA LYS A 36 10.13 25.04 8.31
C LYS A 36 9.79 26.49 7.96
N ASP A 37 9.89 26.84 6.68
CA ASP A 37 9.64 28.20 6.20
C ASP A 37 8.15 28.56 6.32
N ALA A 38 7.26 27.59 6.05
CA ALA A 38 5.83 27.69 6.29
C ALA A 38 5.52 27.85 7.77
N ALA A 39 6.12 27.05 8.66
CA ALA A 39 5.92 27.16 10.11
C ALA A 39 6.32 28.54 10.64
N LYS A 40 7.46 29.07 10.18
CA LYS A 40 7.93 30.41 10.54
C LYS A 40 6.95 31.49 10.08
N THR A 41 6.49 31.41 8.83
CA THR A 41 5.54 32.36 8.25
C THR A 41 4.20 32.35 8.99
N LEU A 42 3.69 31.16 9.31
CA LEU A 42 2.41 30.98 10.01
C LEU A 42 2.52 31.18 11.53
N LYS A 43 3.74 31.39 12.07
CA LYS A 43 4.03 31.45 13.51
C LYS A 43 3.53 30.20 14.27
N ILE A 44 3.66 29.04 13.63
CA ILE A 44 3.33 27.74 14.19
C ILE A 44 4.59 27.15 14.83
N THR A 45 4.46 26.59 16.04
CA THR A 45 5.54 25.82 16.66
C THR A 45 5.88 24.62 15.78
N LEU A 46 7.14 24.55 15.35
CA LEU A 46 7.64 23.50 14.48
C LEU A 46 7.38 22.11 15.10
N PRO A 47 6.85 21.14 14.34
CA PRO A 47 6.78 19.75 14.80
C PRO A 47 8.19 19.20 15.05
N ASP A 48 8.35 18.44 16.14
CA ASP A 48 9.64 17.81 16.47
C ASP A 48 10.10 16.83 15.39
N ASN A 49 9.15 16.14 14.75
CA ASN A 49 9.41 15.27 13.60
C ASN A 49 8.78 15.84 12.32
N LEU A 50 9.57 16.58 11.54
CA LEU A 50 9.12 17.09 10.23
C LEU A 50 8.71 16.00 9.24
N GLY A 51 9.28 14.80 9.34
CA GLY A 51 8.91 13.69 8.48
C GLY A 51 7.49 13.19 8.75
N ASP A 52 7.02 13.34 9.99
CA ASP A 52 5.67 12.94 10.41
C ASP A 52 4.58 13.75 9.72
N VAL A 53 4.85 15.03 9.40
CA VAL A 53 3.90 15.87 8.64
C VAL A 53 3.56 15.21 7.31
N ILE A 54 4.57 14.86 6.53
CA ILE A 54 4.40 14.24 5.21
C ILE A 54 3.82 12.83 5.34
N TYR A 55 4.36 12.05 6.28
CA TYR A 55 3.91 10.69 6.53
C TYR A 55 2.43 10.63 6.91
N SER A 56 1.92 11.58 7.69
CA SER A 56 0.50 11.68 8.05
C SER A 56 -0.39 11.84 6.82
N PHE A 57 -0.06 12.75 5.88
CA PHE A 57 -0.90 12.97 4.69
C PHE A 57 -0.73 11.91 3.60
N ARG A 58 0.34 11.13 3.64
CA ARG A 58 0.52 10.00 2.72
C ARG A 58 -0.33 8.79 3.11
N PHE A 59 -0.66 8.62 4.39
CA PHE A 59 -1.21 7.34 4.88
C PHE A 59 -2.36 7.45 5.88
N ARG A 60 -2.54 8.57 6.58
CA ARG A 60 -3.41 8.63 7.78
C ARG A 60 -4.42 9.78 7.79
N THR A 61 -4.23 10.80 6.98
CA THR A 61 -5.01 12.04 7.08
C THR A 61 -5.26 12.63 5.70
N ASP A 62 -6.50 13.03 5.46
CA ASP A 62 -6.86 13.74 4.24
C ASP A 62 -6.16 15.09 4.14
N LEU A 63 -5.89 15.53 2.90
CA LEU A 63 -5.38 16.87 2.64
C LEU A 63 -6.36 17.95 3.14
N PRO A 64 -5.88 19.18 3.39
CA PRO A 64 -6.73 20.29 3.83
C PRO A 64 -7.89 20.54 2.86
N GLU A 65 -9.07 20.90 3.39
CA GLU A 65 -10.31 21.08 2.62
C GLU A 65 -10.13 22.00 1.41
N LYS A 66 -9.41 23.12 1.58
CA LYS A 66 -9.11 24.03 0.46
C LYS A 66 -8.26 23.41 -0.64
N VAL A 67 -7.36 22.49 -0.31
CA VAL A 67 -6.58 21.75 -1.32
C VAL A 67 -7.50 20.78 -2.05
N LEU A 68 -8.40 20.09 -1.32
CA LEU A 68 -9.39 19.19 -1.92
C LEU A 68 -10.34 19.95 -2.87
N GLU A 69 -10.73 21.19 -2.55
CA GLU A 69 -11.55 22.05 -3.42
C GLU A 69 -10.91 22.36 -4.80
N THR A 70 -9.59 22.21 -4.93
CA THR A 70 -8.88 22.39 -6.21
C THR A 70 -8.89 21.13 -7.10
N GLN A 71 -9.40 20.01 -6.60
CA GLN A 71 -9.40 18.73 -7.32
C GLN A 71 -10.50 18.71 -8.39
N PRO A 72 -10.16 18.43 -9.66
CA PRO A 72 -11.15 18.13 -10.68
C PRO A 72 -11.92 16.84 -10.38
N GLU A 73 -13.12 16.70 -10.97
CA GLU A 73 -13.92 15.49 -10.82
C GLU A 73 -13.16 14.24 -11.28
N GLY A 74 -13.15 13.19 -10.45
CA GLY A 74 -12.45 11.94 -10.72
C GLY A 74 -10.93 11.96 -10.47
N MET A 75 -10.38 13.05 -9.96
CA MET A 75 -8.96 13.20 -9.61
C MET A 75 -8.78 13.46 -8.11
N GLU A 76 -7.62 13.08 -7.56
CA GLU A 76 -7.21 13.41 -6.21
C GLU A 76 -5.74 13.84 -6.14
N TRP A 77 -5.45 14.73 -5.21
CA TRP A 77 -4.08 15.11 -4.88
C TRP A 77 -3.48 14.09 -3.91
N VAL A 78 -2.31 13.57 -4.26
CA VAL A 78 -1.50 12.72 -3.38
C VAL A 78 -0.14 13.36 -3.15
N ILE A 79 0.52 13.01 -2.04
CA ILE A 79 1.92 13.39 -1.80
C ILE A 79 2.83 12.21 -2.11
N GLU A 80 3.72 12.39 -3.07
CA GLU A 80 4.70 11.41 -3.48
C GLU A 80 6.10 11.82 -3.03
N LEU A 81 7.00 10.83 -3.00
CA LEU A 81 8.42 11.08 -2.80
C LEU A 81 9.05 11.41 -4.16
N ALA A 82 9.83 12.50 -4.20
CA ALA A 82 10.49 12.99 -5.42
C ALA A 82 12.01 13.11 -5.22
N GLY A 83 12.57 12.21 -4.40
CA GLY A 83 13.98 12.15 -4.05
C GLY A 83 14.28 12.60 -2.62
N ARG A 84 15.57 12.74 -2.30
CA ARG A 84 16.03 13.02 -0.93
C ARG A 84 15.55 14.39 -0.45
N SER A 85 14.69 14.40 0.58
CA SER A 85 14.09 15.61 1.15
C SER A 85 13.26 16.43 0.15
N LYS A 86 12.79 15.79 -0.92
CA LYS A 86 11.93 16.36 -1.94
C LYS A 86 10.64 15.55 -2.04
N TYR A 87 9.55 16.26 -2.24
CA TYR A 87 8.20 15.72 -2.27
C TYR A 87 7.45 16.37 -3.43
N ARG A 88 6.38 15.72 -3.86
CA ARG A 88 5.55 16.23 -4.94
C ARG A 88 4.09 16.07 -4.57
N PHE A 89 3.30 17.13 -4.75
CA PHE A 89 1.86 16.96 -4.90
C PHE A 89 1.61 16.50 -6.32
N SER A 90 0.97 15.36 -6.51
CA SER A 90 0.61 14.83 -7.82
C SER A 90 -0.90 14.72 -7.90
N LEU A 91 -1.49 15.27 -8.96
CA LEU A 91 -2.90 15.09 -9.25
C LEU A 91 -3.05 13.80 -10.05
N VAL A 92 -3.63 12.78 -9.42
CA VAL A 92 -3.78 11.44 -9.98
C VAL A 92 -5.27 11.12 -10.14
N LYS A 93 -5.61 10.20 -11.04
CA LYS A 93 -6.98 9.68 -11.10
C LYS A 93 -7.29 8.96 -9.80
N ILE A 94 -8.48 9.20 -9.25
CA ILE A 94 -8.98 8.43 -8.13
C ILE A 94 -9.06 6.98 -8.58
N ASN A 95 -8.24 6.14 -7.97
CA ASN A 95 -8.20 4.73 -8.27
C ASN A 95 -8.13 4.02 -6.91
N ARG A 96 -9.30 3.57 -6.45
CA ARG A 96 -9.41 2.88 -5.17
C ARG A 96 -9.52 1.39 -5.44
N ILE A 97 -8.55 0.65 -4.94
CA ILE A 97 -8.57 -0.81 -4.99
C ILE A 97 -9.17 -1.29 -3.67
N LEU A 98 -10.40 -1.78 -3.76
CA LEU A 98 -11.14 -2.36 -2.65
C LEU A 98 -11.49 -3.82 -2.97
N PRO A 99 -11.56 -4.70 -1.96
CA PRO A 99 -12.01 -6.07 -2.16
C PRO A 99 -13.42 -6.10 -2.68
N ARG A 100 -13.62 -6.85 -3.76
CA ARG A 100 -14.91 -7.04 -4.39
C ARG A 100 -15.81 -7.95 -3.55
N GLU A 101 -16.93 -7.42 -3.07
CA GLU A 101 -17.89 -8.21 -2.26
C GLU A 101 -18.60 -9.31 -3.06
N ASP A 102 -18.61 -9.22 -4.39
CA ASP A 102 -19.27 -10.16 -5.30
C ASP A 102 -18.38 -11.36 -5.71
N LEU A 103 -17.15 -11.46 -5.19
CA LEU A 103 -16.28 -12.60 -5.44
C LEU A 103 -16.63 -13.81 -4.57
N ALA A 104 -16.60 -14.99 -5.20
CA ALA A 104 -16.68 -16.25 -4.47
C ALA A 104 -15.46 -16.43 -3.57
N ARG A 105 -15.71 -16.75 -2.29
CA ARG A 105 -14.66 -17.06 -1.31
C ARG A 105 -14.19 -18.50 -1.50
N ILE A 106 -12.87 -18.71 -1.44
CA ILE A 106 -12.23 -20.01 -1.55
C ILE A 106 -11.83 -20.47 -0.15
N ASP A 107 -12.51 -21.50 0.35
CA ASP A 107 -12.16 -22.07 1.65
C ASP A 107 -10.86 -22.89 1.55
N ILE A 108 -9.89 -22.55 2.39
CA ILE A 108 -8.63 -23.28 2.54
C ILE A 108 -8.38 -23.62 4.02
N PRO A 109 -7.72 -24.75 4.31
CA PRO A 109 -7.35 -25.08 5.68
C PRO A 109 -6.44 -24.00 6.27
N ASP A 110 -6.76 -23.53 7.47
CA ASP A 110 -5.88 -22.64 8.21
C ASP A 110 -4.66 -23.42 8.74
N ALA A 111 -3.49 -23.10 8.21
CA ALA A 111 -2.21 -23.68 8.60
C ALA A 111 -1.44 -22.80 9.60
N THR A 112 -2.02 -21.68 10.06
CA THR A 112 -1.36 -20.83 11.06
C THR A 112 -1.30 -21.58 12.40
N PRO A 113 -0.10 -21.76 13.00
CA PRO A 113 0.01 -22.44 14.27
C PRO A 113 -0.86 -21.78 15.34
N GLU A 114 -1.54 -22.56 16.19
CA GLU A 114 -2.40 -22.03 17.25
C GLU A 114 -1.63 -21.10 18.20
N LEU A 115 -0.34 -21.38 18.42
CA LEU A 115 0.53 -20.50 19.20
C LEU A 115 0.64 -19.10 18.58
N ILE A 116 0.75 -19.01 17.25
CA ILE A 116 0.78 -17.73 16.55
C ILE A 116 -0.57 -17.03 16.67
N ARG A 117 -1.67 -17.76 16.45
CA ARG A 117 -3.05 -17.25 16.63
C ARG A 117 -3.30 -16.71 18.04
N ALA A 118 -2.74 -17.34 19.07
CA ALA A 118 -2.93 -16.96 20.47
C ALA A 118 -2.24 -15.65 20.87
N TYR A 119 -1.19 -15.24 20.13
CA TYR A 119 -0.38 -14.05 20.46
C TYR A 119 -0.30 -13.02 19.32
N ALA A 120 -0.93 -13.29 18.19
CA ALA A 120 -1.08 -12.33 17.10
C ALA A 120 -1.80 -11.07 17.61
N LEU A 121 -1.17 -9.92 17.42
CA LEU A 121 -1.80 -8.61 17.63
C LEU A 121 -2.69 -8.27 16.42
N ASP A 122 -3.57 -7.28 16.54
CA ASP A 122 -4.38 -6.79 15.41
C ASP A 122 -3.60 -5.82 14.48
N ASP A 123 -2.28 -6.01 14.35
CA ASP A 123 -1.42 -5.16 13.52
C ASP A 123 -1.04 -5.83 12.18
N GLU A 124 -0.59 -5.03 11.21
CA GLU A 124 -0.18 -5.49 9.86
C GLU A 124 0.88 -6.61 9.90
N GLN A 125 1.62 -6.78 10.99
CA GLN A 125 2.63 -7.84 11.12
C GLN A 125 2.06 -9.20 11.45
N ALA A 126 1.02 -9.25 12.29
CA ALA A 126 0.26 -10.47 12.47
C ALA A 126 -0.39 -10.93 11.15
N LEU A 127 -0.85 -9.97 10.34
CA LEU A 127 -1.44 -10.22 9.02
C LEU A 127 -0.44 -10.94 8.10
N LEU A 128 0.79 -10.42 7.97
CA LEU A 128 1.82 -11.07 7.16
C LEU A 128 2.25 -12.46 7.67
N ALA A 129 2.22 -12.70 8.99
CA ALA A 129 2.45 -14.04 9.52
C ALA A 129 1.38 -15.02 9.01
N ILE A 130 0.10 -14.63 9.00
CA ILE A 130 -0.99 -15.45 8.46
C ILE A 130 -0.79 -15.74 6.97
N VAL A 131 -0.40 -14.74 6.17
CA VAL A 131 -0.07 -14.92 4.73
C VAL A 131 1.01 -15.98 4.55
N ARG A 132 2.09 -15.91 5.34
CA ARG A 132 3.22 -16.85 5.30
C ARG A 132 2.84 -18.27 5.68
N TYR A 133 2.25 -18.45 6.86
CA TYR A 133 1.96 -19.79 7.38
C TYR A 133 0.96 -20.54 6.50
N ASN A 134 0.04 -19.82 5.85
CA ASN A 134 -0.92 -20.40 4.92
C ASN A 134 -0.41 -20.52 3.48
N ARG A 135 0.84 -20.10 3.20
CA ARG A 135 1.42 -20.06 1.83
C ARG A 135 0.46 -19.44 0.82
N LEU A 136 -0.18 -18.32 1.20
CA LEU A 136 -1.19 -17.70 0.34
C LEU A 136 -0.58 -17.16 -0.94
N ILE A 137 0.64 -16.62 -0.89
CA ILE A 137 1.36 -16.14 -2.08
C ILE A 137 1.60 -17.30 -3.06
N ASP A 138 2.05 -18.46 -2.57
CA ASP A 138 2.24 -19.65 -3.41
C ASP A 138 0.94 -20.10 -4.07
N THR A 139 -0.13 -20.17 -3.28
CA THR A 139 -1.45 -20.63 -3.73
C THR A 139 -2.04 -19.66 -4.76
N PHE A 140 -1.96 -18.36 -4.49
CA PHE A 140 -2.50 -17.30 -5.32
C PHE A 140 -1.75 -17.16 -6.64
N LEU A 141 -0.42 -17.10 -6.59
CA LEU A 141 0.40 -16.88 -7.78
C LEU A 141 0.72 -18.18 -8.54
N SER A 142 0.42 -19.35 -7.96
CA SER A 142 0.85 -20.67 -8.44
C SER A 142 2.37 -20.76 -8.60
N LEU A 143 3.10 -20.27 -7.59
CA LEU A 143 4.56 -20.25 -7.53
C LEU A 143 5.05 -21.01 -6.29
N THR A 144 6.25 -21.56 -6.35
CA THR A 144 6.96 -21.95 -5.12
C THR A 144 7.70 -20.73 -4.60
N THR A 145 7.31 -20.21 -3.43
CA THR A 145 7.86 -18.94 -2.91
C THR A 145 8.59 -19.07 -1.57
N TYR A 146 9.48 -18.11 -1.32
CA TYR A 146 10.24 -17.98 -0.09
C TYR A 146 10.27 -16.50 0.30
N SER A 147 9.95 -16.22 1.58
CA SER A 147 10.14 -14.90 2.16
C SER A 147 11.63 -14.58 2.19
N LEU A 148 12.03 -13.51 1.52
CA LEU A 148 13.41 -13.05 1.47
C LEU A 148 13.70 -12.06 2.60
N GLN A 149 12.82 -11.07 2.80
CA GLN A 149 13.00 -10.04 3.80
C GLN A 149 11.68 -9.39 4.22
N ASN A 150 11.56 -9.10 5.50
CA ASN A 150 10.43 -8.37 6.09
C ASN A 150 10.86 -6.94 6.43
N HIS A 151 9.91 -6.00 6.37
CA HIS A 151 10.13 -4.57 6.70
C HIS A 151 11.37 -3.99 6.02
N LEU A 152 11.49 -4.24 4.72
CA LEU A 152 12.65 -3.81 3.97
C LEU A 152 12.57 -2.30 3.76
N ARG A 153 13.42 -1.58 4.49
CA ARG A 153 13.72 -0.17 4.23
C ARG A 153 14.81 -0.07 3.19
N THR A 154 14.52 0.57 2.07
CA THR A 154 15.42 0.69 0.93
C THR A 154 15.28 2.06 0.25
N THR A 155 16.03 2.30 -0.82
CA THR A 155 15.94 3.53 -1.61
C THR A 155 15.81 3.19 -3.08
N VAL A 156 14.94 3.93 -3.77
CA VAL A 156 14.73 3.84 -5.22
C VAL A 156 15.20 5.14 -5.86
N THR A 157 15.90 5.03 -6.98
CA THR A 157 16.42 6.18 -7.71
C THR A 157 15.26 7.05 -8.20
N GLY A 158 15.35 8.37 -7.96
CA GLY A 158 14.31 9.34 -8.32
C GLY A 158 13.11 9.41 -7.36
N ILE A 159 12.87 8.38 -6.56
CA ILE A 159 11.77 8.34 -5.58
C ILE A 159 12.30 8.68 -4.19
N GLY A 160 13.36 8.02 -3.72
CA GLY A 160 13.89 8.17 -2.36
C GLY A 160 13.65 6.93 -1.50
N GLN A 161 13.62 7.11 -0.17
CA GLN A 161 13.51 6.00 0.77
C GLN A 161 12.08 5.45 0.81
N ILE A 162 11.94 4.14 0.64
CA ILE A 162 10.67 3.42 0.69
C ILE A 162 10.73 2.30 1.74
N GLU A 163 9.57 1.73 2.03
CA GLU A 163 9.40 0.61 2.95
C GLU A 163 8.48 -0.43 2.30
N ILE A 164 8.98 -1.66 2.24
CA ILE A 164 8.26 -2.82 1.70
C ILE A 164 7.96 -3.74 2.88
N ASP A 165 6.68 -4.08 3.08
CA ASP A 165 6.29 -4.86 4.27
C ASP A 165 6.88 -6.26 4.23
N GLU A 166 6.83 -6.93 3.07
CA GLU A 166 7.49 -8.21 2.84
C GLU A 166 7.91 -8.39 1.38
N LEU A 167 9.10 -8.97 1.17
CA LEU A 167 9.63 -9.27 -0.15
C LEU A 167 9.84 -10.77 -0.27
N TYR A 168 9.26 -11.38 -1.29
CA TYR A 168 9.43 -12.80 -1.61
C TYR A 168 10.22 -12.98 -2.90
N VAL A 169 10.84 -14.15 -3.02
CA VAL A 169 11.34 -14.69 -4.29
C VAL A 169 10.57 -15.97 -4.62
N GLY A 170 10.27 -16.17 -5.89
CA GLY A 170 9.47 -17.31 -6.35
C GLY A 170 10.03 -17.95 -7.62
N ILE A 171 9.71 -19.22 -7.82
CA ILE A 171 10.04 -19.98 -9.02
C ILE A 171 8.78 -20.67 -9.53
N ASP A 172 8.52 -20.60 -10.84
CA ASP A 172 7.43 -21.35 -11.47
C ASP A 172 7.87 -22.72 -11.99
N LYS A 173 6.92 -23.51 -12.50
CA LYS A 173 7.19 -24.84 -13.08
C LYS A 173 8.13 -24.84 -14.29
N ARG A 174 8.42 -23.67 -14.89
CA ARG A 174 9.35 -23.51 -16.03
C ARG A 174 10.74 -23.05 -15.58
N GLY A 175 10.94 -22.82 -14.28
CA GLY A 175 12.18 -22.28 -13.75
C GLY A 175 12.30 -20.76 -13.93
N CYS A 176 11.23 -20.04 -14.25
CA CYS A 176 11.27 -18.58 -14.28
C CYS A 176 11.34 -18.03 -12.85
N HIS A 177 12.19 -17.03 -12.63
CA HIS A 177 12.39 -16.39 -11.33
C HIS A 177 11.54 -15.14 -11.20
N TYR A 178 10.94 -14.97 -10.02
CA TYR A 178 10.03 -13.89 -9.69
C TYR A 178 10.49 -13.19 -8.41
N VAL A 179 10.30 -11.88 -8.36
CA VAL A 179 10.36 -11.08 -7.14
C VAL A 179 8.96 -10.55 -6.88
N ILE A 180 8.49 -10.72 -5.65
CA ILE A 180 7.10 -10.49 -5.28
C ILE A 180 7.12 -9.55 -4.06
N PRO A 181 7.04 -8.22 -4.28
CA PRO A 181 6.83 -7.30 -3.18
C PRO A 181 5.38 -7.42 -2.71
N VAL A 182 5.20 -7.52 -1.40
CA VAL A 182 3.91 -7.71 -0.73
C VAL A 182 3.66 -6.55 0.22
N GLN A 183 2.50 -5.93 0.08
CA GLN A 183 1.96 -4.95 1.02
C GLN A 183 0.77 -5.57 1.75
N ALA A 184 0.64 -5.34 3.05
CA ALA A 184 -0.49 -5.83 3.84
C ALA A 184 -1.29 -4.68 4.45
N LYS A 185 -2.62 -4.83 4.43
CA LYS A 185 -3.56 -3.85 5.00
C LYS A 185 -4.62 -4.55 5.84
N GLY A 186 -4.98 -3.91 6.96
CA GLY A 186 -5.99 -4.41 7.89
C GLY A 186 -7.34 -3.72 7.69
N GLY A 187 -8.42 -4.49 7.83
CA GLY A 187 -9.78 -3.95 7.92
C GLY A 187 -10.19 -3.11 6.70
N LYS A 188 -10.55 -1.84 6.95
CA LYS A 188 -11.06 -0.90 5.93
C LYS A 188 -9.98 -0.05 5.29
N ASP A 189 -8.71 -0.32 5.61
CA ASP A 189 -7.59 0.41 5.00
C ASP A 189 -7.55 0.15 3.50
N GLN A 190 -7.21 1.20 2.75
CA GLN A 190 -7.15 1.12 1.29
C GLN A 190 -5.76 0.65 0.86
N ILE A 191 -5.71 -0.10 -0.23
CA ILE A 191 -4.44 -0.49 -0.85
C ILE A 191 -3.84 0.76 -1.51
N GLY A 192 -2.70 1.21 -0.98
CA GLY A 192 -2.03 2.42 -1.43
C GLY A 192 -1.34 2.27 -2.78
N ILE A 193 -1.95 2.81 -3.84
CA ILE A 193 -1.39 2.82 -5.21
C ILE A 193 0.05 3.33 -5.26
N VAL A 194 0.34 4.41 -4.53
CA VAL A 194 1.67 5.00 -4.47
C VAL A 194 2.69 4.01 -3.92
N GLN A 195 2.34 3.23 -2.88
CA GLN A 195 3.25 2.23 -2.30
C GLN A 195 3.50 1.10 -3.29
N THR A 196 2.45 0.55 -3.90
CA THR A 196 2.59 -0.51 -4.90
C THR A 196 3.46 -0.06 -6.09
N SER A 197 3.27 1.17 -6.57
CA SER A 197 4.11 1.72 -7.65
C SER A 197 5.58 1.81 -7.23
N GLN A 198 5.84 2.32 -6.03
CA GLN A 198 7.20 2.41 -5.47
C GLN A 198 7.88 1.04 -5.35
N ASP A 199 7.14 0.03 -4.89
CA ASP A 199 7.61 -1.34 -4.74
C ASP A 199 7.95 -1.99 -6.09
N ILE A 200 7.10 -1.80 -7.10
CA ILE A 200 7.36 -2.28 -8.47
C ILE A 200 8.64 -1.63 -9.01
N ARG A 201 8.76 -0.31 -8.89
CA ARG A 201 9.96 0.42 -9.35
C ARG A 201 11.23 -0.04 -8.63
N PHE A 202 11.15 -0.32 -7.33
CA PHE A 202 12.26 -0.91 -6.59
C PHE A 202 12.69 -2.26 -7.18
N VAL A 203 11.73 -3.13 -7.48
CA VAL A 203 12.01 -4.46 -8.02
C VAL A 203 12.63 -4.36 -9.41
N GLU A 204 12.10 -3.51 -10.28
CA GLU A 204 12.64 -3.23 -11.62
C GLU A 204 14.10 -2.75 -11.56
N GLU A 205 14.41 -1.85 -10.63
CA GLU A 205 15.77 -1.30 -10.45
C GLU A 205 16.73 -2.35 -9.85
N LYS A 206 16.30 -3.04 -8.79
CA LYS A 206 17.17 -3.91 -7.99
C LYS A 206 17.36 -5.30 -8.60
N PHE A 207 16.37 -5.80 -9.32
CA PHE A 207 16.32 -7.16 -9.87
C PHE A 207 15.99 -7.19 -11.37
N PRO A 208 16.79 -6.53 -12.24
CA PRO A 208 16.46 -6.35 -13.66
C PRO A 208 16.35 -7.66 -14.47
N GLY A 209 16.84 -8.78 -13.95
CA GLY A 209 16.75 -10.11 -14.59
C GLY A 209 15.57 -10.97 -14.11
N MET A 210 14.70 -10.46 -13.23
CA MET A 210 13.59 -11.21 -12.63
C MET A 210 12.26 -10.52 -12.93
N ARG A 211 11.17 -11.30 -12.93
CA ARG A 211 9.83 -10.76 -13.17
C ARG A 211 9.23 -10.25 -11.86
N CYS A 212 8.74 -9.01 -11.85
CA CYS A 212 7.97 -8.47 -10.73
C CYS A 212 6.52 -8.98 -10.79
N ARG A 213 5.99 -9.49 -9.67
CA ARG A 213 4.55 -9.73 -9.46
C ARG A 213 4.17 -9.10 -8.12
N ALA A 214 3.75 -7.84 -8.14
CA ALA A 214 3.39 -7.14 -6.91
C ALA A 214 2.07 -7.68 -6.35
N VAL A 215 2.03 -7.91 -5.05
CA VAL A 215 0.83 -8.42 -4.37
C VAL A 215 0.43 -7.47 -3.25
N SER A 216 -0.88 -7.24 -3.13
CA SER A 216 -1.45 -6.62 -1.93
C SER A 216 -2.36 -7.62 -1.23
N ALA A 217 -2.24 -7.69 0.09
CA ALA A 217 -3.04 -8.53 0.95
C ALA A 217 -3.93 -7.66 1.84
N GLN A 218 -5.23 -7.89 1.80
CA GLN A 218 -6.19 -7.19 2.64
C GLN A 218 -6.97 -8.17 3.51
N PHE A 219 -6.95 -7.93 4.81
CA PHE A 219 -7.63 -8.75 5.78
C PHE A 219 -9.03 -8.20 6.04
N MET A 220 -10.01 -9.04 5.76
CA MET A 220 -11.43 -8.76 5.89
C MET A 220 -12.00 -9.54 7.10
N ASP A 221 -13.27 -9.28 7.39
CA ASP A 221 -14.01 -10.04 8.40
C ASP A 221 -14.10 -11.54 8.03
N ASP A 222 -14.54 -12.37 8.98
CA ASP A 222 -14.74 -13.81 8.80
C ASP A 222 -13.49 -14.60 8.40
N GLN A 223 -12.28 -14.15 8.79
CA GLN A 223 -11.00 -14.79 8.46
C GLN A 223 -10.74 -14.85 6.94
N VAL A 224 -11.25 -13.86 6.20
CA VAL A 224 -11.03 -13.74 4.76
C VAL A 224 -9.80 -12.87 4.50
N VAL A 225 -8.92 -13.35 3.61
CA VAL A 225 -7.80 -12.60 3.08
C VAL A 225 -8.02 -12.41 1.58
N ALA A 226 -8.24 -11.17 1.17
CA ALA A 226 -8.26 -10.78 -0.24
C ALA A 226 -6.82 -10.55 -0.71
N LEU A 227 -6.44 -11.23 -1.78
CA LEU A 227 -5.16 -11.02 -2.46
C LEU A 227 -5.38 -10.42 -3.84
N PHE A 228 -4.56 -9.43 -4.16
CA PHE A 228 -4.55 -8.75 -5.44
C PHE A 228 -3.18 -8.89 -6.08
N GLU A 229 -3.11 -9.32 -7.33
CA GLU A 229 -1.95 -9.11 -8.17
C GLU A 229 -2.10 -7.76 -8.87
N LEU A 230 -1.10 -6.91 -8.71
CA LEU A 230 -1.10 -5.55 -9.20
C LEU A 230 0.01 -5.33 -10.22
N THR A 231 -0.29 -4.55 -11.26
CA THR A 231 0.68 -4.16 -12.29
C THR A 231 0.62 -2.66 -12.51
N LEU A 232 1.75 -2.09 -12.94
CA LEU A 232 1.84 -0.71 -13.38
C LEU A 232 1.69 -0.67 -14.89
N GLN A 233 0.59 -0.10 -15.39
CA GLN A 233 0.30 0.04 -16.81
C GLN A 233 -0.09 1.49 -17.10
N ASP A 234 0.60 2.13 -18.05
CA ASP A 234 0.37 3.54 -18.42
C ASP A 234 0.43 4.48 -17.20
N ASP A 235 1.40 4.23 -16.31
CA ASP A 235 1.60 4.89 -15.00
C ASP A 235 0.40 4.78 -14.01
N GLU A 236 -0.55 3.88 -14.28
CA GLU A 236 -1.67 3.57 -13.40
C GLU A 236 -1.54 2.15 -12.84
N ILE A 237 -1.84 1.98 -11.55
CA ILE A 237 -1.94 0.63 -10.97
C ILE A 237 -3.23 -0.03 -11.43
N LYS A 238 -3.12 -1.26 -11.94
CA LYS A 238 -4.24 -2.10 -12.39
C LYS A 238 -4.24 -3.42 -11.64
N VAL A 239 -5.43 -3.94 -11.40
CA VAL A 239 -5.64 -5.29 -10.85
C VAL A 239 -5.54 -6.30 -11.98
N VAL A 240 -4.57 -7.20 -11.90
CA VAL A 240 -4.40 -8.33 -12.82
C VAL A 240 -5.31 -9.48 -12.40
N GLU A 241 -5.30 -9.80 -11.11
CA GLU A 241 -6.10 -10.86 -10.52
C GLU A 241 -6.49 -10.51 -9.09
N GLU A 242 -7.67 -10.95 -8.67
CA GLU A 242 -8.15 -10.83 -7.29
C GLU A 242 -8.77 -12.17 -6.86
N ARG A 243 -8.39 -12.66 -5.68
CA ARG A 243 -8.95 -13.87 -5.05
C ARG A 243 -9.15 -13.66 -3.56
N HIS A 244 -10.23 -14.23 -3.02
CA HIS A 244 -10.56 -14.15 -1.60
C HIS A 244 -10.44 -15.54 -0.98
N TYR A 245 -9.51 -15.71 -0.06
CA TYR A 245 -9.30 -16.97 0.65
C TYR A 245 -9.88 -16.87 2.05
N ARG A 246 -10.75 -17.81 2.42
CA ARG A 246 -11.27 -17.90 3.78
C ARG A 246 -10.54 -19.02 4.51
N LEU A 247 -9.87 -18.66 5.61
CA LEU A 247 -9.13 -19.59 6.44
C LEU A 247 -10.13 -20.32 7.35
N VAL A 248 -10.20 -21.65 7.23
CA VAL A 248 -11.14 -22.47 8.00
C VAL A 248 -10.46 -23.69 8.61
N PRO A 249 -10.97 -24.22 9.74
CA PRO A 249 -10.60 -25.55 10.20
C PRO A 249 -10.91 -26.60 9.13
N ALA A 250 -10.08 -27.64 9.02
CA ALA A 250 -10.26 -28.70 8.04
C ALA A 250 -11.66 -29.36 8.10
N THR A 251 -12.27 -29.42 9.28
CA THR A 251 -13.62 -29.96 9.50
C THR A 251 -14.75 -29.13 8.90
N LYS A 252 -14.50 -27.86 8.56
CA LYS A 252 -15.48 -26.96 7.92
C LYS A 252 -15.35 -26.93 6.39
N LEU A 253 -14.39 -27.65 5.82
CA LEU A 253 -14.21 -27.71 4.38
C LEU A 253 -15.33 -28.52 3.72
N ASN A 254 -15.87 -27.97 2.62
CA ASN A 254 -16.83 -28.69 1.80
C ASN A 254 -16.10 -29.62 0.82
N SER A 255 -16.19 -30.93 1.06
CA SER A 255 -15.52 -31.98 0.26
C SER A 255 -15.99 -32.05 -1.20
N LYS A 256 -17.19 -31.53 -1.51
CA LYS A 256 -17.64 -31.36 -2.88
C LYS A 256 -16.99 -30.12 -3.52
N ALA A 257 -17.04 -28.99 -2.82
CA ALA A 257 -16.45 -27.73 -3.31
C ALA A 257 -14.95 -27.88 -3.65
N ILE A 258 -14.17 -28.55 -2.79
CA ILE A 258 -12.72 -28.77 -3.05
C ILE A 258 -12.46 -29.52 -4.37
N ARG A 259 -13.35 -30.43 -4.77
CA ARG A 259 -13.22 -31.19 -6.04
C ARG A 259 -13.73 -30.41 -7.24
N ASP A 260 -14.63 -29.46 -7.00
CA ASP A 260 -15.32 -28.69 -8.02
C ASP A 260 -14.67 -27.33 -8.26
N TYR A 261 -13.74 -26.88 -7.42
CA TYR A 261 -12.84 -25.77 -7.73
C TYR A 261 -12.07 -26.10 -9.02
N ARG A 262 -12.39 -25.38 -10.09
CA ARG A 262 -11.80 -25.53 -11.42
C ARG A 262 -11.39 -24.15 -11.92
N ASP A 263 -10.41 -24.14 -12.81
CA ASP A 263 -9.93 -22.96 -13.53
C ASP A 263 -11.07 -22.23 -14.27
#